data_AF-A0A4Q9H8A1-F1
#
_entry.id   AF-A0A4Q9H8A1-F1
#
_cell.length_a   1.000
_cell.length_b   1.000
_cell.length_c   1.000
_cell.angle_alpha   90.00
_cell.angle_beta   90.00
_cell.angle_gamma   90.00
#
_symmetry.space_group_name_H-M   'P 1'
#
loop_
_entity.id
_entity.type
_entity.pdbx_description
1 polymer ?
#
loop_
_entity_poly.entity_id
_entity_poly.type
_entity_poly.pdbx_seq_one_letter_code
_entity_poly.pdbx_strand_id
1 'polypeptide(L)' 'EYYKNQARHRYKIEAKNSELKNVHGYGRAIAYGIDGMEMQGALAIFTVNLKRIIKLAI' A
#
# COMPACT_ATOMS: atom_id res chain seq x y z
N GLU A 1 6.16 7.63 -25.69
CA GLU A 1 5.60 8.70 -24.83
C GLU A 1 4.83 8.17 -23.63
N TYR A 2 3.91 7.21 -23.83
CA TYR A 2 3.15 6.50 -22.79
C TYR A 2 3.94 6.12 -21.52
N TYR A 3 5.03 5.35 -21.66
CA TYR A 3 5.84 4.92 -20.50
C TYR A 3 6.54 6.08 -19.77
N LYS A 4 6.95 7.12 -20.50
CA LYS A 4 7.56 8.32 -19.90
C LYS A 4 6.54 9.07 -19.03
N ASN A 5 5.29 9.15 -19.48
CA ASN A 5 4.22 9.76 -18.69
C ASN A 5 3.85 8.91 -17.46
N GLN A 6 3.78 7.58 -17.61
CA GLN A 6 3.55 6.69 -16.46
C GLN A 6 4.67 6.79 -15.40
N ALA A 7 5.93 6.84 -15.83
CA ALA A 7 7.08 6.99 -14.93
C ALA A 7 7.00 8.28 -14.08
N ARG A 8 6.48 9.38 -14.65
CA ARG A 8 6.27 10.64 -13.92
C ARG A 8 5.25 10.53 -12.79
N HIS A 9 4.37 9.53 -12.80
CA HIS A 9 3.38 9.31 -11.74
C HIS A 9 3.83 8.30 -10.67
N ARG A 10 4.97 7.62 -10.86
CA ARG A 10 5.48 6.56 -9.97
C ARG A 10 5.66 7.03 -8.52
N TYR A 11 6.04 8.30 -8.32
CA TYR A 11 6.22 8.88 -6.99
C TYR A 11 4.97 8.77 -6.11
N LYS A 12 3.76 8.81 -6.70
CA LYS A 12 2.50 8.65 -5.95
C LYS A 12 2.36 7.25 -5.38
N ILE A 13 2.74 6.25 -6.17
CA ILE A 13 2.68 4.83 -5.80
C ILE A 13 3.78 4.50 -4.79
N GLU A 14 4.99 5.04 -4.99
CA GLU A 14 6.11 4.84 -4.07
C GLU A 14 5.86 5.42 -2.68
N ALA A 15 5.28 6.62 -2.61
CA ALA A 15 4.89 7.22 -1.33
C ALA A 15 3.91 6.32 -0.58
N LYS A 16 2.91 5.77 -1.28
CA LYS A 16 1.93 4.87 -0.66
C LYS A 16 2.56 3.54 -0.22
N ASN A 17 3.44 2.96 -1.05
CA ASN A 17 4.15 1.73 -0.71
C ASN A 17 5.09 1.91 0.48
N SER A 18 5.77 3.06 0.57
CA SER A 18 6.61 3.41 1.71
C SER A 18 5.78 3.55 2.99
N GLU A 19 4.62 4.22 2.91
CA GLU A 19 3.67 4.31 4.03
C GLU A 19 3.23 2.91 4.50
N LEU A 20 2.76 2.06 3.58
CA LEU A 20 2.33 0.70 3.90
C LEU A 20 3.45 -0.10 4.58
N LYS A 21 4.66 -0.07 4.03
CA LYS A 21 5.79 -0.86 4.53
C LYS A 21 6.30 -0.37 5.88
N ASN A 22 6.51 0.94 6.02
CA ASN A 22 7.22 1.52 7.16
C ASN A 22 6.27 1.95 8.29
N VAL A 23 5.11 2.52 7.97
CA VAL A 23 4.16 3.03 8.98
C VAL A 23 3.21 1.93 9.44
N HIS A 24 2.74 1.08 8.51
CA HIS A 24 1.74 0.05 8.80
C HIS A 24 2.34 -1.37 8.86
N GLY A 25 3.67 -1.50 8.86
CA GLY A 25 4.36 -2.77 9.07
C GLY A 25 4.23 -3.79 7.93
N TYR A 26 3.70 -3.42 6.76
CA TYR A 26 3.55 -4.32 5.61
C TYR A 26 4.89 -4.85 5.07
N GLY A 27 6.02 -4.25 5.45
CA GLY A 27 7.35 -4.72 5.07
C GLY A 27 7.74 -6.06 5.68
N ARG A 28 7.01 -6.55 6.69
CA ARG A 28 7.26 -7.82 7.37
C ARG A 28 6.13 -8.81 7.11
N ALA A 29 6.47 -10.01 6.63
CA ALA A 29 5.50 -11.08 6.49
C ALA A 29 4.96 -11.54 7.85
N ILE A 30 3.64 -11.69 7.94
CA ILE A 30 2.93 -12.17 9.15
C ILE A 30 2.82 -13.70 9.14
N ALA A 31 2.76 -14.31 7.97
CA ALA A 31 2.69 -15.76 7.76
C ALA A 31 3.59 -16.20 6.60
N TYR A 32 3.91 -17.49 6.56
CA TYR A 32 4.65 -18.10 5.46
C TYR A 32 3.72 -18.35 4.26
N GLY A 33 4.28 -18.30 3.05
CA GLY A 33 3.58 -18.63 1.80
C GLY A 33 2.98 -17.42 1.07
N ILE A 34 2.80 -17.58 -0.25
CA ILE A 34 2.27 -16.52 -1.14
C ILE A 34 0.84 -16.15 -0.73
N ASP A 35 -0.01 -17.12 -0.46
CA ASP A 35 -1.41 -16.90 -0.06
C ASP A 35 -1.51 -16.02 1.19
N GLY A 36 -0.63 -16.24 2.18
CA GLY A 36 -0.55 -15.41 3.39
C GLY A 36 -0.10 -13.98 3.08
N MET A 37 0.85 -13.81 2.16
CA MET A 37 1.29 -12.49 1.70
C MET A 37 0.21 -11.77 0.90
N GLU A 38 -0.57 -12.48 0.08
CA GLU A 38 -1.69 -11.92 -0.68
C GLU A 38 -2.79 -11.41 0.25
N MET A 39 -3.21 -12.22 1.23
CA MET A 39 -4.19 -11.78 2.24
C MET A 39 -3.67 -10.61 3.05
N GLN A 40 -2.41 -10.65 3.48
CA GLN A 40 -1.78 -9.54 4.20
C GLN A 40 -1.78 -8.26 3.36
N GLY A 41 -1.44 -8.35 2.07
CA GLY A 41 -1.45 -7.21 1.15
C GLY A 41 -2.85 -6.63 0.96
N ALA A 42 -3.84 -7.48 0.69
CA ALA A 42 -5.23 -7.06 0.51
C ALA A 42 -5.78 -6.34 1.74
N LEU A 43 -5.60 -6.93 2.93
CA LEU A 43 -6.07 -6.37 4.20
C LEU A 43 -5.34 -5.07 4.57
N ALA A 44 -4.02 -5.00 4.36
CA ALA A 44 -3.25 -3.79 4.63
C ALA A 44 -3.70 -2.62 3.75
N ILE A 45 -3.87 -2.84 2.44
CA ILE A 45 -4.33 -1.81 1.50
C ILE A 45 -5.74 -1.34 1.88
N PHE A 46 -6.67 -2.27 2.12
CA PHE A 46 -8.04 -1.96 2.47
C PHE A 46 -8.13 -1.14 3.76
N THR A 47 -7.50 -1.63 4.83
CA THR A 47 -7.58 -1.01 6.17
C THR A 47 -6.97 0.39 6.19
N VAL A 48 -5.81 0.58 5.55
CA VAL A 48 -5.14 1.88 5.52
C VAL A 48 -5.93 2.90 4.71
N ASN A 49 -6.57 2.47 3.61
CA ASN A 49 -7.44 3.35 2.84
C ASN A 49 -8.70 3.73 3.63
N LEU A 50 -9.33 2.78 4.34
CA LEU A 50 -10.45 3.09 5.24
C LEU A 50 -10.04 4.10 6.31
N LYS A 51 -8.89 3.90 6.96
CA LYS A 51 -8.36 4.83 7.98
C LYS A 51 -8.20 6.25 7.42
N ARG A 52 -7.77 6.38 6.16
CA ARG A 52 -7.65 7.69 5.49
C ARG A 52 -9.00 8.32 5.21
N ILE A 53 -9.98 7.56 4.72
CA ILE A 53 -11.34 8.06 4.44
C ILE A 53 -11.96 8.58 5.74
N ILE A 54 -11.91 7.79 6.81
CA ILE A 54 -12.45 8.17 8.12
C ILE A 54 -11.79 9.47 8.63
N LYS A 55 -10.46 9.57 8.51
CA LYS A 55 -9.72 10.78 8.92
C LYS A 55 -10.09 12.04 8.11
N LEU A 56 -10.53 11.88 6.86
CA LEU A 56 -10.95 13.02 6.02
C LEU A 56 -12.43 13.38 6.20
N ALA A 57 -13.23 12.44 6.72
CA ALA A 57 -14.64 12.65 6.99
C ALA A 57 -14.90 13.33 8.35
N ILE A 58 -13.88 13.38 9.21
CA ILE A 58 -13.86 14.05 10.51
C ILE A 58 -13.04 15.33 10.38
#